data_AF-A0A2P6NZS2-F1
#
_entry.id   AF-A0A2P6NZS2-F1
#
_cell.length_a   1.000
_cell.length_b   1.000
_cell.length_c   1.000
_cell.angle_alpha   90.00
_cell.angle_beta   90.00
_cell.angle_gamma   90.00
#
_symmetry.space_group_name_H-M   'P 1'
#
loop_
_entity.id
_entity.type
_entity.pdbx_description
1 polymer ?
#
loop_
_entity_poly.entity_id
_entity_poly.type
_entity_poly.pdbx_seq_one_letter_code
_entity_poly.pdbx_strand_id
1 'polypeptide(L)'
;MKEGAINIYHERQSLQFCALHALNNMTFGSVVSHFRNPHKSPLGTGNYDANVIFSAIKSKGLDTIWFDRRKSPSTIDFDNIMGLLINSSTHHLFGMFTTKHWFTIRKVQGLWVNLDSSLSYPATFKDEEELVNHLSKIGQEKNAEILIIIDTKVCPTGYRPTETPSS
;
A
#
# COMPACT_ATOMS: atom_id res chain seq x y z
N MET A 1 -12.15 15.34 28.75
CA MET A 1 -12.88 14.31 27.98
C MET A 1 -11.83 13.55 27.19
N LYS A 2 -11.65 12.25 27.41
CA LYS A 2 -10.69 11.46 26.62
C LYS A 2 -11.34 11.18 25.27
N GLU A 3 -10.86 11.84 24.22
CA GLU A 3 -11.12 11.48 22.82
C GLU A 3 -11.05 9.95 22.72
N GLY A 4 -12.12 9.32 22.23
CA GLY A 4 -12.18 7.87 22.09
C GLY A 4 -11.04 7.43 21.19
N ALA A 5 -10.03 6.76 21.75
CA ALA A 5 -8.90 6.24 20.97
C ALA A 5 -9.46 5.30 19.91
N ILE A 6 -9.40 5.72 18.65
CA ILE A 6 -9.83 4.90 17.52
C ILE A 6 -8.93 3.67 17.50
N ASN A 7 -9.54 2.49 17.71
CA ASN A 7 -8.81 1.23 17.64
C ASN A 7 -8.58 0.86 16.16
N ILE A 8 -7.50 1.39 15.59
CA ILE A 8 -7.09 1.13 14.21
C ILE A 8 -6.27 -0.15 14.19
N TYR A 9 -6.72 -1.14 13.41
CA TYR A 9 -5.90 -2.32 13.13
C TYR A 9 -4.60 -1.90 12.43
N HIS A 10 -3.47 -2.32 13.00
CA HIS A 10 -2.14 -2.04 12.47
C HIS A 10 -1.23 -3.20 12.75
N GLU A 11 -0.84 -3.91 11.69
CA GLU A 11 0.15 -4.96 11.78
C GLU A 11 1.55 -4.36 11.61
N ARG A 12 2.34 -4.45 12.69
CA ARG A 12 3.74 -4.00 12.69
C ARG A 12 4.63 -5.04 12.01
N GLN A 13 5.64 -4.54 11.30
CA GLN A 13 6.53 -5.39 10.53
C GLN A 13 7.37 -6.27 11.43
N SER A 14 7.41 -7.56 11.09
CA SER A 14 8.48 -8.46 11.52
C SER A 14 9.29 -8.89 10.29
N LEU A 15 10.63 -8.86 10.38
CA LEU A 15 11.54 -9.27 9.30
C LEU A 15 11.35 -8.44 8.01
N GLN A 16 11.47 -9.04 6.81
CA GLN A 16 11.34 -8.35 5.51
C GLN A 16 9.97 -8.58 4.85
N PHE A 17 8.88 -8.75 5.62
CA PHE A 17 7.55 -9.06 5.07
C PHE A 17 6.67 -7.80 4.82
N CYS A 18 7.24 -6.66 4.45
CA CYS A 18 6.49 -5.40 4.30
C CYS A 18 5.27 -5.52 3.36
N ALA A 19 5.37 -6.26 2.25
CA ALA A 19 4.24 -6.47 1.34
C ALA A 19 3.07 -7.25 1.98
N LEU A 20 3.40 -8.21 2.86
CA LEU A 20 2.40 -8.97 3.62
C LEU A 20 1.61 -8.05 4.54
N HIS A 21 2.33 -7.28 5.35
CA HIS A 21 1.73 -6.38 6.33
C HIS A 21 0.99 -5.24 5.65
N ALA A 22 1.49 -4.72 4.53
CA ALA A 22 0.77 -3.77 3.71
C ALA A 22 -0.60 -4.33 3.26
N LEU A 23 -0.66 -5.57 2.78
CA LEU A 23 -1.93 -6.19 2.39
C LEU A 23 -2.89 -6.45 3.55
N ASN A 24 -2.37 -6.93 4.68
CA ASN A 24 -3.20 -7.14 5.87
C ASN A 24 -3.73 -5.80 6.41
N ASN A 25 -2.92 -4.75 6.41
CA ASN A 25 -3.34 -3.38 6.73
C ASN A 25 -4.35 -2.83 5.71
N MET A 26 -4.17 -3.12 4.42
CA MET A 26 -5.12 -2.75 3.36
C MET A 26 -6.46 -3.47 3.49
N THR A 27 -6.52 -4.68 4.07
CA THR A 27 -7.76 -5.48 4.15
C THR A 27 -8.34 -5.58 5.56
N PHE A 28 -7.69 -5.00 6.56
CA PHE A 28 -8.01 -5.13 7.99
C PHE A 28 -8.21 -6.58 8.45
N GLY A 29 -7.34 -7.47 8.00
CA GLY A 29 -7.36 -8.85 8.45
C GLY A 29 -6.07 -9.57 8.16
N SER A 30 -5.78 -10.62 8.94
CA SER A 30 -4.69 -11.57 8.72
C SER A 30 -5.00 -12.52 7.55
N VAL A 31 -5.39 -11.92 6.43
CA VAL A 31 -5.84 -12.59 5.22
C VAL A 31 -4.73 -13.46 4.64
N VAL A 32 -3.50 -13.01 4.80
CA VAL A 32 -2.34 -13.75 4.36
C VAL A 32 -1.48 -14.00 5.59
N SER A 33 -1.61 -15.19 6.17
CA SER A 33 -0.73 -15.62 7.27
C SER A 33 0.56 -16.24 6.75
N HIS A 34 0.53 -16.81 5.53
CA HIS A 34 1.65 -17.42 4.86
C HIS A 34 1.46 -17.34 3.34
N PHE A 35 2.14 -16.40 2.68
CA PHE A 35 2.33 -16.52 1.23
C PHE A 35 3.17 -17.76 0.94
N ARG A 36 2.58 -18.77 0.29
CA ARG A 36 3.35 -19.86 -0.34
C ARG A 36 3.99 -19.33 -1.62
N ASN A 37 5.18 -18.72 -1.53
CA ASN A 37 6.01 -18.46 -2.71
C ASN A 37 6.78 -19.74 -3.07
N PRO A 38 6.58 -20.37 -4.24
CA PRO A 38 7.35 -21.56 -4.67
C PRO A 38 8.83 -21.24 -4.95
N HIS A 39 9.16 -19.97 -5.21
CA HIS A 39 10.51 -19.48 -5.49
C HIS A 39 11.06 -18.67 -4.31
N LYS A 40 11.03 -19.23 -3.10
CA LYS A 40 11.61 -18.60 -1.91
C LYS A 40 13.08 -18.25 -2.15
N SER A 41 13.51 -17.06 -1.72
CA SER A 41 14.92 -16.82 -1.42
C SER A 41 15.37 -17.86 -0.39
N PRO A 42 16.57 -18.47 -0.51
CA PRO A 42 17.04 -19.56 0.34
C PRO A 42 17.01 -19.30 1.86
N LEU A 43 16.85 -18.03 2.26
CA LEU A 43 16.86 -17.55 3.65
C LEU A 43 15.47 -17.19 4.21
N GLY A 44 14.38 -17.40 3.47
CA GLY A 44 13.01 -17.19 3.99
C GLY A 44 12.60 -15.73 4.21
N THR A 45 13.26 -14.76 3.56
CA THR A 45 12.93 -13.33 3.63
C THR A 45 11.86 -12.90 2.62
N GLY A 46 11.01 -11.94 3.02
CA GLY A 46 9.76 -11.53 2.38
C GLY A 46 9.85 -10.52 1.22
N ASN A 47 10.90 -10.59 0.40
CA ASN A 47 11.01 -9.78 -0.82
C ASN A 47 10.03 -10.28 -1.89
N TYR A 48 8.74 -10.05 -1.68
CA TYR A 48 7.68 -10.49 -2.58
C TYR A 48 7.70 -9.66 -3.87
N ASP A 49 7.65 -10.37 -5.00
CA ASP A 49 7.41 -9.79 -6.32
C ASP A 49 6.00 -9.17 -6.39
N ALA A 50 5.86 -8.07 -7.13
CA ALA A 50 4.59 -7.35 -7.29
C ALA A 50 3.44 -8.25 -7.79
N ASN A 51 3.72 -9.28 -8.58
CA ASN A 51 2.73 -10.23 -9.09
C ASN A 51 2.04 -11.04 -7.98
N VAL A 52 2.77 -11.37 -6.91
CA VAL A 52 2.19 -12.06 -5.74
C VAL A 52 1.20 -11.13 -5.03
N ILE A 53 1.56 -9.86 -4.93
CA ILE A 53 0.72 -8.82 -4.32
C ILE A 53 -0.56 -8.64 -5.15
N PHE A 54 -0.44 -8.46 -6.47
CA PHE A 54 -1.60 -8.31 -7.35
C PHE A 54 -2.53 -9.52 -7.31
N SER A 55 -1.97 -10.74 -7.28
CA SER A 55 -2.77 -11.96 -7.16
C SER A 55 -3.55 -12.02 -5.84
N ALA A 56 -2.93 -11.58 -4.73
CA ALA A 56 -3.58 -11.52 -3.43
C ALA A 56 -4.73 -10.50 -3.41
N ILE A 57 -4.51 -9.31 -3.97
CA ILE A 57 -5.50 -8.24 -4.10
C ILE A 57 -6.70 -8.75 -4.90
N LYS A 58 -6.47 -9.33 -6.08
CA LYS A 58 -7.53 -9.91 -6.92
C LYS A 58 -8.33 -10.98 -6.18
N SER A 59 -7.67 -11.85 -5.40
CA SER A 59 -8.36 -12.89 -4.60
C SER A 59 -9.33 -12.33 -3.54
N LYS A 60 -9.22 -11.04 -3.21
CA LYS A 60 -10.10 -10.33 -2.26
C LYS A 60 -11.23 -9.57 -2.94
N GLY A 61 -11.38 -9.68 -4.27
CA GLY A 61 -12.34 -8.88 -5.03
C GLY A 61 -11.92 -7.42 -5.19
N LEU A 62 -10.63 -7.14 -5.03
CA LEU A 62 -10.05 -5.82 -5.21
C LEU A 62 -9.27 -5.78 -6.52
N ASP A 63 -8.98 -4.57 -7.00
CA ASP A 63 -8.10 -4.37 -8.15
C ASP A 63 -7.12 -3.22 -7.91
N THR A 64 -6.07 -3.17 -8.75
CA THR A 64 -5.00 -2.18 -8.68
C THR A 64 -4.94 -1.34 -9.94
N ILE A 65 -4.77 -0.03 -9.78
CA ILE A 65 -4.48 0.90 -10.87
C ILE A 65 -3.17 1.59 -10.58
N TRP A 66 -2.26 1.57 -11.55
CA TRP A 66 -1.02 2.32 -11.47
C TRP A 66 -1.30 3.82 -11.60
N PHE A 67 -0.90 4.60 -10.59
CA PHE A 67 -0.97 6.04 -10.67
C PHE A 67 0.12 6.58 -11.60
N ASP A 68 -0.27 7.41 -12.57
CA ASP A 68 0.67 8.09 -13.45
C ASP A 68 1.42 9.18 -12.67
N ARG A 69 2.68 8.90 -12.33
CA ARG A 69 3.56 9.80 -11.56
C ARG A 69 3.79 11.18 -12.18
N ARG A 70 3.44 11.37 -13.45
CA ARG A 70 3.49 12.68 -14.13
C ARG A 70 2.33 13.59 -13.74
N LYS A 71 1.28 13.04 -13.12
CA LYS A 71 0.10 13.77 -12.66
C LYS A 71 0.24 14.16 -11.20
N SER A 72 -0.45 15.23 -10.82
CA SER A 72 -0.64 15.57 -9.41
C SER A 72 -1.50 14.52 -8.71
N PRO A 73 -1.14 14.03 -7.51
CA PRO A 73 -2.00 13.15 -6.70
C PRO A 73 -3.37 13.74 -6.39
N SER A 74 -3.55 15.06 -6.48
CA SER A 74 -4.87 15.71 -6.39
C SER A 74 -5.85 15.29 -7.48
N THR A 75 -5.41 14.56 -8.52
CA THR A 75 -6.26 13.99 -9.56
C THR A 75 -6.88 12.64 -9.18
N ILE A 76 -6.50 12.08 -8.03
CA ILE A 76 -7.07 10.84 -7.51
C ILE A 76 -8.44 11.17 -6.90
N ASP A 77 -9.44 10.38 -7.26
CA ASP A 77 -10.77 10.44 -6.65
C ASP A 77 -10.77 9.67 -5.32
N PHE A 78 -10.44 10.37 -4.23
CA PHE A 78 -10.29 9.78 -2.91
C PHE A 78 -11.59 9.23 -2.31
N ASP A 79 -12.75 9.62 -2.83
CA ASP A 79 -14.04 9.13 -2.37
C ASP A 79 -14.40 7.75 -2.92
N ASN A 80 -13.80 7.38 -4.06
CA ASN A 80 -14.15 6.17 -4.80
C ASN A 80 -13.05 5.09 -4.80
N ILE A 81 -12.06 5.22 -3.91
CA ILE A 81 -10.97 4.25 -3.76
C ILE A 81 -11.00 3.63 -2.37
N MET A 82 -10.54 2.38 -2.27
CA MET A 82 -10.41 1.73 -0.97
C MET A 82 -9.16 2.22 -0.23
N GLY A 83 -8.08 2.51 -0.95
CA GLY A 83 -6.82 2.97 -0.40
C GLY A 83 -5.71 3.00 -1.43
N LEU A 84 -4.50 3.21 -0.95
CA LEU A 84 -3.28 3.31 -1.74
C LEU A 84 -2.27 2.29 -1.22
N LEU A 85 -1.68 1.53 -2.12
CA LEU A 85 -0.55 0.67 -1.86
C LEU A 85 0.70 1.31 -2.47
N ILE A 86 1.71 1.57 -1.64
CA ILE A 86 2.91 2.32 -2.03
C ILE A 86 4.10 1.38 -2.01
N ASN A 87 4.88 1.42 -3.08
CA ASN A 87 6.18 0.74 -3.20
C ASN A 87 7.28 1.80 -3.23
N SER A 88 7.93 2.09 -2.11
CA SER A 88 9.06 3.02 -2.06
C SER A 88 10.38 2.26 -2.04
N SER A 89 11.49 2.98 -2.26
CA SER A 89 12.83 2.41 -2.10
C SER A 89 13.43 2.94 -0.80
N THR A 90 13.80 2.05 0.12
CA THR A 90 14.50 2.43 1.35
C THR A 90 16.00 2.22 1.16
N HIS A 91 16.79 3.26 1.42
CA HIS A 91 18.25 3.17 1.44
C HIS A 91 18.70 2.67 2.82
N HIS A 92 19.38 1.53 2.87
CA HIS A 92 20.02 1.05 4.10
C HIS A 92 21.52 1.41 4.13
N LEU A 93 22.11 1.35 5.33
CA LEU A 93 23.54 1.48 5.68
C LEU A 93 24.46 1.96 4.55
N PHE A 94 24.94 3.21 4.65
CA PHE A 94 25.91 3.83 3.73
C PHE A 94 25.51 3.82 2.23
N GLY A 95 24.24 3.58 1.89
CA GLY A 95 23.73 3.70 0.52
C GLY A 95 24.11 2.56 -0.42
N MET A 96 24.66 1.45 0.10
CA MET A 96 25.14 0.33 -0.73
C MET A 96 24.04 -0.62 -1.20
N PHE A 97 22.87 -0.66 -0.55
CA PHE A 97 21.76 -1.53 -0.95
C PHE A 97 20.42 -0.80 -0.83
N THR A 98 19.62 -0.86 -1.89
CA THR A 98 18.22 -0.42 -1.91
C THR A 98 17.31 -1.63 -1.71
N THR A 99 16.35 -1.51 -0.79
CA THR A 99 15.27 -2.49 -0.64
C THR A 99 13.96 -1.84 -1.02
N LYS A 100 13.04 -2.64 -1.56
CA LYS A 100 11.67 -2.20 -1.79
C LYS A 100 10.91 -2.24 -0.47
N HIS A 101 10.13 -1.21 -0.21
CA HIS A 101 9.28 -1.10 0.97
C HIS A 101 7.83 -0.91 0.55
N TRP A 102 7.00 -1.84 0.97
CA TRP A 102 5.57 -1.81 0.70
C TRP A 102 4.84 -1.33 1.94
N PHE A 103 3.99 -0.32 1.78
CA PHE A 103 3.11 0.14 2.85
C PHE A 103 1.77 0.63 2.32
N THR A 104 0.81 0.78 3.24
CA THR A 104 -0.57 1.13 2.90
C THR A 104 -0.96 2.48 3.49
N ILE A 105 -1.68 3.26 2.70
CA ILE A 105 -2.48 4.39 3.18
C ILE A 105 -3.95 4.08 2.89
N ARG A 106 -4.82 4.16 3.89
CA ARG A 106 -6.24 3.80 3.75
C ARG A 106 -7.13 4.72 4.58
N LYS A 107 -8.36 4.96 4.11
CA LYS A 107 -9.41 5.66 4.85
C LYS A 107 -10.01 4.73 5.92
N VAL A 108 -9.91 5.12 7.19
CA VAL A 108 -10.41 4.40 8.37
C VAL A 108 -11.32 5.32 9.15
N GLN A 109 -12.59 4.94 9.31
CA GLN A 109 -13.59 5.77 10.00
C GLN A 109 -13.62 7.23 9.49
N GLY A 110 -13.46 7.42 8.18
CA GLY A 110 -13.47 8.74 7.53
C GLY A 110 -12.12 9.48 7.50
N LEU A 111 -11.11 9.01 8.22
CA LEU A 111 -9.78 9.62 8.27
C LEU A 111 -8.80 8.88 7.37
N TRP A 112 -7.95 9.59 6.66
CA TRP A 112 -6.83 8.98 5.94
C TRP A 112 -5.73 8.61 6.93
N VAL A 113 -5.24 7.37 6.86
CA VAL A 113 -4.28 6.83 7.81
C VAL A 113 -3.14 6.14 7.08
N ASN A 114 -1.91 6.53 7.41
CA ASN A 114 -0.71 5.80 7.07
C ASN A 114 -0.57 4.59 8.00
N LEU A 115 -0.66 3.40 7.40
CA LEU A 115 -0.55 2.10 8.03
C LEU A 115 0.78 1.43 7.66
N ASP A 116 1.83 2.22 7.50
CA ASP A 116 3.18 1.67 7.35
C ASP A 116 3.55 0.83 8.58
N SER A 117 3.81 -0.45 8.32
CA SER A 117 4.20 -1.44 9.30
C SER A 117 5.54 -1.13 10.00
N SER A 118 6.35 -0.22 9.45
CA SER A 118 7.59 0.29 10.07
C SER A 118 7.31 1.27 11.22
N LEU A 119 6.14 1.92 11.23
CA LEU A 119 5.76 2.88 12.27
C LEU A 119 5.45 2.16 13.59
N SER A 120 5.64 2.87 14.70
CA SER A 120 5.24 2.36 16.03
C SER A 120 3.71 2.36 16.20
N TYR A 121 3.02 3.30 15.54
CA TYR A 121 1.57 3.47 15.54
C TYR A 121 1.10 4.03 14.18
N PRO A 122 -0.18 3.81 13.80
CA PRO A 122 -0.78 4.47 12.64
C PRO A 122 -0.68 5.98 12.71
N ALA A 123 -0.33 6.61 11.60
CA ALA A 123 -0.25 8.07 11.51
C ALA A 123 -1.42 8.60 10.68
N THR A 124 -2.29 9.38 11.29
CA THR A 124 -3.43 10.02 10.62
C THR A 124 -2.98 11.26 9.86
N PHE A 125 -3.51 11.45 8.65
CA PHE A 125 -3.45 12.73 7.95
C PHE A 125 -4.58 13.62 8.48
N LYS A 126 -4.29 14.92 8.67
CA LYS A 126 -5.24 15.94 9.13
C LYS A 126 -6.36 16.17 8.12
N ASP A 127 -6.00 16.21 6.84
CA ASP A 127 -6.88 16.49 5.72
C ASP A 127 -6.32 15.89 4.41
N GLU A 128 -7.10 15.96 3.33
CA GLU A 128 -6.69 15.45 2.01
C GLU A 128 -5.54 16.27 1.40
N GLU A 129 -5.39 17.55 1.76
CA GLU A 129 -4.28 18.37 1.32
C GLU A 129 -2.95 17.84 1.86
N GLU A 130 -2.91 17.47 3.16
CA GLU A 130 -1.75 16.83 3.75
C GLU A 130 -1.42 15.49 3.07
N LEU A 131 -2.44 14.68 2.77
CA LEU A 131 -2.26 13.42 2.03
C LEU A 131 -1.66 13.67 0.64
N VAL A 132 -2.21 14.60 -0.14
CA VAL A 132 -1.71 14.93 -1.47
C VAL A 132 -0.27 15.43 -1.41
N ASN A 133 0.07 16.27 -0.44
CA ASN A 133 1.43 16.75 -0.21
C ASN A 133 2.38 15.59 0.11
N HIS A 134 1.94 14.62 0.92
CA HIS A 134 2.72 13.43 1.23
C HIS A 134 2.94 12.54 0.00
N LEU A 135 1.89 12.26 -0.77
CA LEU A 135 1.98 11.48 -2.01
C LEU A 135 2.85 12.17 -3.07
N SER A 136 2.84 13.49 -3.13
CA SER A 136 3.68 14.26 -4.06
C SER A 136 5.16 14.11 -3.72
N LYS A 137 5.52 14.08 -2.43
CA LYS A 137 6.89 13.81 -1.99
C LYS A 137 7.33 12.40 -2.39
N ILE A 138 6.49 11.39 -2.15
CA ILE A 138 6.74 10.00 -2.58
C ILE A 138 6.91 9.94 -4.11
N GLY A 139 6.04 10.62 -4.86
CA GLY A 139 6.08 10.67 -6.32
C GLY A 139 7.36 11.28 -6.90
N GLN A 140 8.14 12.04 -6.11
CA GLN A 140 9.44 12.58 -6.51
C GLN A 140 10.59 11.58 -6.30
N GLU A 141 10.42 10.58 -5.43
CA GLU A 141 11.46 9.59 -5.14
C GLU A 141 11.72 8.70 -6.35
N LYS A 142 13.00 8.50 -6.70
CA LYS A 142 13.35 7.59 -7.79
C LYS A 142 12.87 6.18 -7.45
N ASN A 143 12.15 5.55 -8.38
CA ASN A 143 11.61 4.19 -8.26
C ASN A 143 10.51 3.98 -7.20
N ALA A 144 9.88 5.04 -6.69
CA ALA A 144 8.65 4.92 -5.91
C ALA A 144 7.43 4.71 -6.83
N GLU A 145 6.46 3.92 -6.41
CA GLU A 145 5.26 3.61 -7.17
C GLU A 145 4.04 3.72 -6.27
N ILE A 146 2.95 4.29 -6.80
CA ILE A 146 1.68 4.42 -6.10
C ILE A 146 0.65 3.61 -6.87
N LEU A 147 0.04 2.64 -6.20
CA LEU A 147 -1.04 1.83 -6.71
C LEU A 147 -2.33 2.26 -6.01
N ILE A 148 -3.33 2.61 -6.79
CA ILE A 148 -4.68 2.90 -6.32
C ILE A 148 -5.41 1.56 -6.19
N ILE A 149 -5.97 1.29 -5.01
CA ILE A 149 -6.75 0.08 -4.75
C ILE A 149 -8.23 0.42 -4.81
N ILE A 150 -8.98 -0.32 -5.62
CA ILE A 150 -10.42 -0.17 -5.76
C ILE A 150 -11.14 -1.48 -5.41
N ASP A 151 -12.38 -1.37 -4.94
CA ASP A 151 -13.27 -2.53 -4.82
C ASP A 151 -13.93 -2.80 -6.17
N THR A 152 -13.76 -4.01 -6.71
CA THR A 152 -14.31 -4.36 -8.03
C THR A 152 -15.83 -4.36 -8.05
N LYS A 153 -16.50 -4.48 -6.90
CA LYS A 153 -17.96 -4.42 -6.77
C LYS A 153 -18.52 -3.00 -6.87
N VAL A 154 -17.68 -2.00 -6.62
CA VAL A 154 -18.07 -0.57 -6.58
C VAL A 154 -17.48 0.20 -7.76
N CYS A 155 -17.04 -0.51 -8.81
CA CYS A 155 -16.23 0.02 -9.92
C CYS A 155 -16.72 1.39 -10.40
N PRO A 156 -15.97 2.49 -10.14
CA PRO A 156 -16.38 3.81 -10.55
C PRO A 156 -16.28 3.89 -12.07
N THR A 157 -17.35 4.37 -12.72
CA THR A 157 -17.39 4.57 -14.17
C THR A 157 -16.17 5.35 -14.63
N GLY A 158 -15.26 4.69 -15.35
CA GLY A 158 -14.05 5.32 -15.93
C GLY A 158 -12.72 4.65 -15.58
N TYR A 159 -12.67 3.81 -14.54
CA TYR A 159 -11.48 3.03 -14.23
C TYR A 159 -11.48 1.70 -14.98
N ARG A 160 -10.53 1.50 -15.90
CA ARG A 160 -10.28 0.20 -16.52
C ARG A 160 -9.28 -0.59 -15.66
N PRO A 161 -9.61 -1.83 -15.25
CA PRO A 161 -8.66 -2.78 -14.68
C PRO A 161 -7.36 -2.80 -15.47
N THR A 162 -6.21 -2.83 -14.79
CA THR A 162 -4.94 -3.01 -15.47
C THR A 162 -4.90 -4.41 -16.08
N GLU A 163 -4.89 -4.48 -17.40
CA GLU A 163 -4.40 -5.66 -18.09
C GLU A 163 -2.96 -5.90 -17.60
N THR A 164 -2.73 -7.07 -16.99
CA THR A 164 -1.37 -7.51 -16.65
C THR A 164 -0.49 -7.38 -17.88
N PRO A 165 0.74 -6.82 -17.77
CA PRO A 165 1.64 -6.78 -18.92
C PRO A 165 1.82 -8.21 -19.40
N SER A 166 1.38 -8.49 -20.64
CA SER A 166 1.63 -9.75 -21.29
C SER A 166 3.15 -9.96 -21.36
N SER A 167 3.60 -11.04 -20.73
CA SER A 167 4.96 -11.57 -20.74
C SER A 167 5.53 -11.73 -22.14
#